data_AF-A0A7L4YCK7-F1
#
_entry.id   AF-A0A7L4YCK7-F1
#
_cell.length_a   1.000
_cell.length_b   1.000
_cell.length_c   1.000
_cell.angle_alpha   90.00
_cell.angle_beta   90.00
_cell.angle_gamma   90.00
#
_symmetry.space_group_name_H-M   'P 1'
#
loop_
_entity.id
_entity.type
_entity.pdbx_description
1 polymer ?
#
loop_
_entity_poly.entity_id
_entity_poly.type
_entity_poly.pdbx_seq_one_letter_code
_entity_poly.pdbx_strand_id
1 'polypeptide(L)'
;EVHNGEGSAGGASCGERRPISYNEIDGSIYKDKELIFPPELVLKNNLPLKLHGFGGIRWYRPLNLKHLLDLKSLYPSAKLVVGNTEVGIEINFKNAQYPIIISVTHVPELNALSIKENGLEIGSSVRLSRLQEVLKEVIAEREIFETASGRAICEQLKWFAGKQVKNVASVGGNICTASPISDLNPLWMASRADFCIVDSKGNIRTVHAKDFFLGYRKVDLTQGEILHSIFLPWSRRFE
;
A
#
# COMPACT_ATOMS: atom_id res chain seq x y z
N GLU A 1 23.99 -36.72 -74.07
CA GLU A 1 24.72 -37.99 -73.80
C GLU A 1 24.52 -38.32 -72.32
N VAL A 2 23.70 -39.33 -72.01
CA VAL A 2 24.10 -40.64 -71.39
C VAL A 2 24.78 -40.42 -70.02
N HIS A 3 24.31 -40.87 -68.85
CA HIS A 3 23.69 -42.14 -68.44
C HIS A 3 23.01 -42.04 -67.05
N ASN A 4 22.03 -42.92 -66.80
CA ASN A 4 21.53 -43.30 -65.47
C ASN A 4 22.54 -44.24 -64.75
N GLY A 5 22.50 -44.28 -63.41
CA GLY A 5 23.05 -45.41 -62.64
C GLY A 5 23.26 -45.18 -61.14
N GLU A 6 22.24 -45.52 -60.34
CA GLU A 6 22.26 -46.14 -58.99
C GLU A 6 23.05 -45.54 -57.81
N GLY A 7 22.38 -45.47 -56.65
CA GLY A 7 23.04 -45.86 -55.40
C GLY A 7 22.60 -45.17 -54.11
N SER A 8 21.74 -45.89 -53.38
CA SER A 8 21.77 -46.04 -51.92
C SER A 8 20.99 -45.06 -51.02
N ALA A 9 20.15 -45.70 -50.20
CA ALA A 9 19.34 -45.16 -49.14
C ALA A 9 20.19 -44.61 -47.99
N GLY A 10 19.83 -43.42 -47.50
CA GLY A 10 20.26 -42.89 -46.22
C GLY A 10 19.08 -42.18 -45.58
N GLY A 11 18.50 -42.78 -44.55
CA GLY A 11 17.32 -42.25 -43.86
C GLY A 11 17.57 -40.85 -43.30
N ALA A 12 16.61 -39.96 -43.51
CA ALA A 12 16.55 -38.68 -42.81
C ALA A 12 15.30 -38.69 -41.92
N SER A 13 15.55 -38.83 -40.63
CA SER A 13 14.59 -38.70 -39.54
C SER A 13 13.76 -37.43 -39.68
N CYS A 14 12.48 -37.53 -39.30
CA CYS A 14 11.58 -36.40 -39.08
C CYS A 14 12.18 -35.46 -38.02
N GLY A 15 12.96 -34.48 -38.46
CA GLY A 15 13.60 -33.47 -37.61
C GLY A 15 12.56 -32.48 -37.08
N GLU A 16 12.59 -32.29 -35.77
CA GLU A 16 11.74 -31.38 -34.99
C GLU A 16 11.60 -30.00 -35.64
N ARG A 17 10.34 -29.57 -35.91
CA ARG A 17 10.07 -28.17 -36.21
C ARG A 17 10.26 -27.35 -34.95
N ARG A 18 11.44 -26.75 -34.78
CA ARG A 18 11.66 -25.72 -33.76
C ARG A 18 10.86 -24.46 -34.11
N PRO A 19 10.20 -23.81 -33.15
CA PRO A 19 9.60 -22.50 -33.38
C PRO A 19 10.70 -21.53 -33.76
N ILE A 20 10.60 -20.92 -34.94
CA ILE A 20 11.49 -19.86 -35.37
C ILE A 20 11.01 -18.59 -34.66
N SER A 21 11.81 -18.11 -33.70
CA SER A 21 11.65 -16.77 -33.15
C SER A 21 12.14 -15.76 -34.19
N TYR A 22 11.23 -14.90 -34.67
CA TYR A 22 11.57 -13.81 -35.59
C TYR A 22 12.24 -12.61 -34.91
N ASN A 23 12.50 -12.69 -33.59
CA ASN A 23 13.33 -11.72 -32.89
C ASN A 23 14.76 -12.26 -32.81
N GLU A 24 15.67 -11.64 -33.57
CA GLU A 24 17.12 -11.85 -33.50
C GLU A 24 17.75 -11.23 -32.25
N ILE A 25 16.96 -10.54 -31.42
CA ILE A 25 17.46 -9.83 -30.25
C ILE A 25 17.54 -10.80 -29.07
N ASP A 26 18.76 -11.15 -28.67
CA ASP A 26 19.03 -11.86 -27.44
C ASP A 26 18.59 -11.00 -26.23
N GLY A 27 17.54 -11.47 -25.54
CA GLY A 27 16.96 -10.84 -24.36
C GLY A 27 17.92 -10.75 -23.16
N SER A 28 19.06 -11.43 -23.21
CA SER A 28 20.08 -11.41 -22.15
C SER A 28 20.82 -10.06 -22.02
N ILE A 29 20.82 -9.24 -23.08
CA ILE A 29 21.59 -7.98 -23.20
C ILE A 29 20.86 -6.80 -22.52
N TYR A 30 19.57 -6.96 -22.18
CA TYR A 30 18.77 -5.89 -21.57
C TYR A 30 19.06 -5.62 -20.09
N LYS A 31 19.97 -6.37 -19.45
CA LYS A 31 20.26 -6.19 -18.02
C LYS A 31 21.00 -4.89 -17.68
N ASP A 32 21.79 -4.34 -18.60
CA ASP A 32 22.70 -3.22 -18.31
C ASP A 32 22.27 -1.87 -18.91
N LYS A 33 21.04 -1.77 -19.44
CA LYS A 33 20.52 -0.54 -20.10
C LYS A 33 19.19 -0.06 -19.53
N GLU A 34 19.02 -0.20 -18.21
CA GLU A 34 17.91 0.45 -17.52
C GLU A 34 18.07 1.98 -17.54
N LEU A 35 16.94 2.70 -17.56
CA LEU A 35 16.98 4.15 -17.50
C LEU A 35 17.56 4.60 -16.16
N ILE A 36 18.53 5.53 -16.20
CA ILE A 36 19.04 6.15 -14.98
C ILE A 36 17.92 6.96 -14.31
N PHE A 37 17.92 6.98 -12.98
CA PHE A 37 17.06 7.89 -12.24
C PHE A 37 17.54 9.34 -12.48
N PRO A 38 16.65 10.29 -12.85
CA PRO A 38 17.07 11.66 -13.15
C PRO A 38 17.84 12.32 -12.00
N PRO A 39 19.11 12.74 -12.19
CA PRO A 39 19.93 13.31 -11.12
C PRO A 39 19.31 14.55 -10.47
N GLU A 40 18.55 15.33 -11.23
CA GLU A 40 17.86 16.54 -10.76
C GLU A 40 16.81 16.22 -9.68
N LEU A 41 16.21 15.02 -9.73
CA LEU A 41 15.23 14.58 -8.74
C LEU A 41 15.88 14.07 -7.45
N VAL A 42 17.13 13.60 -7.50
CA VAL A 42 17.89 13.18 -6.31
C VAL A 42 18.25 14.39 -5.44
N LEU A 43 18.62 15.50 -6.09
CA LEU A 43 19.03 16.74 -5.41
C LEU A 43 17.85 17.58 -4.93
N LYS A 44 16.62 17.20 -5.27
CA LYS A 44 15.44 18.02 -5.00
C LYS A 44 15.01 17.92 -3.54
N ASN A 45 15.03 19.05 -2.84
CA ASN A 45 14.46 19.14 -1.50
C ASN A 45 12.93 18.95 -1.53
N ASN A 46 12.42 18.19 -0.57
CA ASN A 46 10.99 18.09 -0.35
C ASN A 46 10.47 19.41 0.23
N LEU A 47 9.62 20.11 -0.53
CA LEU A 47 8.93 21.32 -0.09
C LEU A 47 7.44 21.02 0.17
N PRO A 48 6.82 21.68 1.17
CA PRO A 48 5.37 21.62 1.31
C PRO A 48 4.73 22.19 0.05
N LEU A 49 3.63 21.58 -0.41
CA LEU A 49 2.93 22.02 -1.61
C LEU A 49 1.52 22.51 -1.28
N LYS A 50 1.11 23.55 -1.99
CA LYS A 50 -0.25 24.06 -2.04
C LYS A 50 -0.60 24.29 -3.51
N LEU A 51 -1.59 23.57 -4.01
CA LEU A 51 -2.01 23.63 -5.39
C LEU A 51 -3.49 24.01 -5.46
N HIS A 52 -3.85 24.70 -6.55
CA HIS A 52 -5.22 25.05 -6.89
C HIS A 52 -5.62 24.31 -8.16
N GLY A 53 -6.73 23.59 -8.11
CA GLY A 53 -7.31 22.87 -9.23
C GLY A 53 -8.57 23.54 -9.76
N PHE A 54 -9.08 23.01 -10.87
CA PHE A 54 -10.37 23.40 -11.43
C PHE A 54 -11.50 23.24 -10.40
N GLY A 55 -12.55 24.06 -10.52
CA GLY A 55 -13.68 24.03 -9.58
C GLY A 55 -13.35 24.50 -8.17
N GLY A 56 -12.23 25.19 -7.97
CA GLY A 56 -11.83 25.73 -6.66
C GLY A 56 -11.24 24.70 -5.69
N ILE A 57 -10.91 23.49 -6.19
CA ILE A 57 -10.28 22.44 -5.38
C ILE A 57 -8.91 22.92 -4.90
N ARG A 58 -8.62 22.73 -3.61
CA ARG A 58 -7.32 23.02 -3.00
C ARG A 58 -6.66 21.73 -2.55
N TRP A 59 -5.42 21.54 -2.95
CA TRP A 59 -4.64 20.35 -2.58
C TRP A 59 -3.40 20.76 -1.80
N TYR A 60 -3.19 20.13 -0.66
CA TYR A 60 -2.08 20.41 0.26
C TYR A 60 -1.22 19.16 0.46
N ARG A 61 0.10 19.35 0.59
CA ARG A 61 1.04 18.30 0.99
C ARG A 61 1.93 18.80 2.14
N PRO A 62 1.54 18.55 3.41
CA PRO A 62 2.43 18.77 4.55
C PRO A 62 3.61 17.78 4.53
N LEU A 63 4.68 18.13 5.25
CA LEU A 63 5.90 17.33 5.37
C LEU A 63 6.18 16.82 6.79
N ASN A 64 5.31 17.15 7.74
CA ASN A 64 5.42 16.72 9.14
C ASN A 64 4.02 16.71 9.76
N LEU A 65 3.91 16.05 10.92
CA LEU A 65 2.62 15.87 11.59
C LEU A 65 2.02 17.21 12.02
N LYS A 66 2.83 18.13 12.55
CA LYS A 66 2.35 19.45 13.02
C LYS A 66 1.60 20.20 11.91
N HIS A 67 2.18 20.31 10.71
CA HIS A 67 1.54 20.99 9.59
C HIS A 67 0.27 20.28 9.12
N LEU A 68 0.21 18.95 9.20
CA LEU A 68 -1.01 18.20 8.93
C LEU A 68 -2.11 18.54 9.94
N LEU A 69 -1.79 18.57 11.24
CA LEU A 69 -2.74 18.91 12.29
C LEU A 69 -3.21 20.37 12.18
N ASP A 70 -2.31 21.30 11.86
CA ASP A 70 -2.65 22.70 11.59
C ASP A 70 -3.65 22.81 10.40
N LEU A 71 -3.43 22.05 9.32
CA LEU A 71 -4.36 21.99 8.18
C LEU A 71 -5.70 21.34 8.55
N LYS A 72 -5.70 20.29 9.39
CA LYS A 72 -6.93 19.66 9.88
C LYS A 72 -7.70 20.54 10.85
N SER A 73 -7.02 21.38 11.63
CA SER A 73 -7.64 22.41 12.46
C SER A 73 -8.37 23.45 11.61
N LEU A 74 -7.69 23.94 10.56
CA LEU A 74 -8.24 24.95 9.65
C LEU A 74 -9.35 24.38 8.76
N TYR A 75 -9.22 23.12 8.36
CA TYR A 75 -10.16 22.43 7.47
C TYR A 75 -10.55 21.05 8.04
N PRO A 76 -11.43 21.00 9.05
CA PRO A 76 -11.78 19.73 9.73
C PRO A 76 -12.35 18.66 8.78
N SER A 77 -13.12 19.10 7.79
CA SER A 77 -13.74 18.26 6.76
C SER A 77 -12.80 17.93 5.59
N ALA A 78 -11.54 18.38 5.59
CA ALA A 78 -10.61 18.07 4.51
C ALA A 78 -10.40 16.55 4.38
N LYS A 79 -10.47 16.06 3.15
CA LYS A 79 -10.28 14.64 2.84
C LYS A 79 -8.80 14.32 2.82
N LEU A 80 -8.38 13.36 3.64
CA LEU A 80 -7.02 12.85 3.61
C LEU A 80 -6.87 11.84 2.47
N VAL A 81 -5.76 11.93 1.74
CA VAL A 81 -5.45 11.05 0.61
C VAL A 81 -4.03 10.50 0.74
N VAL A 82 -3.90 9.19 0.50
CA VAL A 82 -2.60 8.52 0.32
C VAL A 82 -2.51 7.99 -1.11
N GLY A 83 -3.01 6.78 -1.37
CA GLY A 83 -2.99 6.15 -2.71
C GLY A 83 -4.14 6.49 -3.63
N ASN A 84 -5.14 7.25 -3.16
CA ASN A 84 -6.35 7.62 -3.91
C ASN A 84 -7.21 6.43 -4.41
N THR A 85 -6.97 5.21 -3.93
CA THR A 85 -7.63 3.99 -4.43
C THR A 85 -9.11 3.88 -4.06
N GLU A 86 -9.55 4.55 -2.99
CA GLU A 86 -10.98 4.72 -2.66
C GLU A 86 -11.48 6.11 -3.05
N VAL A 87 -10.76 7.18 -2.68
CA VAL A 87 -11.20 8.56 -2.91
C VAL A 87 -11.40 8.86 -4.40
N GLY A 88 -10.55 8.30 -5.27
CA GLY A 88 -10.74 8.41 -6.72
C GLY A 88 -12.03 7.72 -7.20
N ILE A 89 -12.42 6.60 -6.59
CA ILE A 89 -13.68 5.93 -6.90
C ILE A 89 -14.87 6.74 -6.39
N GLU A 90 -14.78 7.31 -5.19
CA GLU A 90 -15.82 8.17 -4.62
C GLU A 90 -16.08 9.38 -5.51
N ILE A 91 -15.02 10.05 -5.99
CA ILE A 91 -15.14 11.21 -6.88
C ILE A 91 -15.71 10.79 -8.24
N ASN A 92 -15.13 9.78 -8.89
CA ASN A 92 -15.45 9.44 -10.29
C ASN A 92 -16.79 8.70 -10.45
N PHE A 93 -17.18 7.88 -9.48
CA PHE A 93 -18.32 6.96 -9.62
C PHE A 93 -19.42 7.19 -8.57
N LYS A 94 -19.16 7.93 -7.50
CA LYS A 94 -20.15 8.25 -6.45
C LYS A 94 -20.49 9.74 -6.35
N ASN A 95 -19.99 10.54 -7.29
CA ASN A 95 -20.18 11.99 -7.34
C ASN A 95 -19.79 12.71 -6.04
N ALA A 96 -18.81 12.16 -5.31
CA ALA A 96 -18.33 12.77 -4.07
C ALA A 96 -17.52 14.03 -4.38
N GLN A 97 -17.75 15.09 -3.61
CA GLN A 97 -17.09 16.37 -3.79
C GLN A 97 -16.17 16.67 -2.60
N TYR A 98 -14.87 16.78 -2.87
CA TYR A 98 -13.85 17.08 -1.87
C TYR A 98 -13.11 18.36 -2.22
N PRO A 99 -13.59 19.54 -1.79
CA PRO A 99 -13.01 20.84 -2.17
C PRO A 99 -11.62 21.05 -1.55
N ILE A 100 -11.29 20.34 -0.47
CA ILE A 100 -9.99 20.41 0.20
C ILE A 100 -9.46 19.00 0.39
N ILE A 101 -8.30 18.74 -0.21
CA ILE A 101 -7.60 17.46 -0.15
C ILE A 101 -6.23 17.67 0.49
N ILE A 102 -5.86 16.78 1.40
CA ILE A 102 -4.55 16.80 2.05
C ILE A 102 -3.86 15.46 1.77
N SER A 103 -2.76 15.49 1.03
CA SER A 103 -1.90 14.33 0.81
C SER A 103 -0.95 14.14 1.98
N VAL A 104 -1.09 13.02 2.67
CA VAL A 104 -0.28 12.71 3.88
C VAL A 104 0.90 11.77 3.59
N THR A 105 1.14 11.51 2.30
CA THR A 105 2.22 10.62 1.80
C THR A 105 3.62 11.00 2.25
N HIS A 106 3.85 12.27 2.62
CA HIS A 106 5.18 12.82 2.96
C HIS A 106 5.32 13.21 4.44
N VAL A 107 4.42 12.74 5.31
CA VAL A 107 4.47 12.96 6.77
C VAL A 107 5.18 11.78 7.43
N PRO A 108 6.49 11.85 7.77
CA PRO A 108 7.27 10.68 8.17
C PRO A 108 6.65 9.85 9.30
N GLU A 109 6.02 10.52 10.26
CA GLU A 109 5.37 9.93 11.43
C GLU A 109 4.26 8.94 11.02
N LEU A 110 3.49 9.25 9.96
CA LEU A 110 2.45 8.36 9.42
C LEU A 110 3.00 7.26 8.50
N ASN A 111 4.28 7.33 8.14
CA ASN A 111 4.96 6.38 7.27
C ASN A 111 5.93 5.47 8.04
N ALA A 112 6.07 5.69 9.35
CA ALA A 112 6.91 4.90 10.23
C ALA A 112 6.37 3.47 10.35
N LEU A 113 7.29 2.51 10.48
CA LEU A 113 6.97 1.14 10.81
C LEU A 113 8.07 0.64 11.75
N SER A 114 7.69 0.16 12.93
CA SER A 114 8.62 -0.18 14.00
C SER A 114 8.23 -1.51 14.65
N ILE A 115 9.15 -2.46 14.60
CA ILE A 115 9.04 -3.75 15.28
C ILE A 115 9.40 -3.50 16.76
N LYS A 116 8.45 -3.76 17.66
CA LYS A 116 8.64 -3.66 19.10
C LYS A 116 8.70 -5.06 19.74
N GLU A 117 9.07 -5.10 21.01
CA GLU A 117 9.08 -6.35 21.79
C GLU A 117 7.68 -6.97 21.90
N ASN A 118 6.63 -6.15 22.00
CA ASN A 118 5.26 -6.58 22.25
C ASN A 118 4.33 -6.53 21.01
N GLY A 119 4.79 -6.01 19.88
CA GLY A 119 3.98 -5.89 18.67
C GLY A 119 4.66 -5.12 17.54
N LEU A 120 3.89 -4.88 16.47
CA LEU A 120 4.27 -4.03 15.35
C LEU A 120 3.53 -2.69 15.44
N GLU A 121 4.26 -1.59 15.45
CA GLU A 121 3.68 -0.26 15.22
C GLU A 121 3.74 0.10 13.74
N ILE A 122 2.59 0.47 13.17
CA ILE A 122 2.38 0.70 11.75
C ILE A 122 1.76 2.09 11.57
N GLY A 123 2.47 3.02 10.94
CA GLY A 123 1.93 4.32 10.58
C GLY A 123 0.75 4.20 9.60
N SER A 124 -0.26 5.05 9.74
CA SER A 124 -1.50 4.94 8.96
C SER A 124 -1.32 5.11 7.45
N SER A 125 -0.23 5.74 7.01
CA SER A 125 0.10 5.93 5.60
C SER A 125 1.02 4.84 5.03
N VAL A 126 1.48 3.87 5.83
CA VAL A 126 2.23 2.69 5.33
C VAL A 126 1.46 1.98 4.24
N ARG A 127 2.16 1.55 3.18
CA ARG A 127 1.59 0.94 1.97
C ARG A 127 1.35 -0.53 2.27
N LEU A 128 0.30 -1.11 1.69
CA LEU A 128 0.00 -2.53 1.89
C LEU A 128 1.15 -3.42 1.40
N SER A 129 1.85 -3.05 0.33
CA SER A 129 3.05 -3.76 -0.12
C SER A 129 4.18 -3.72 0.92
N ARG A 130 4.48 -2.55 1.48
CA ARG A 130 5.52 -2.39 2.50
C ARG A 130 5.18 -3.14 3.78
N LEU A 131 3.91 -3.11 4.21
CA LEU A 131 3.45 -3.93 5.33
C LEU A 131 3.66 -5.42 5.04
N GLN A 132 3.28 -5.89 3.85
CA GLN A 132 3.43 -7.29 3.45
C GLN A 132 4.89 -7.74 3.44
N GLU A 133 5.82 -6.88 3.00
CA GLU A 133 7.26 -7.15 3.04
C GLU A 133 7.76 -7.35 4.47
N VAL A 134 7.48 -6.39 5.36
CA VAL A 134 7.98 -6.46 6.74
C VAL A 134 7.34 -7.61 7.51
N LEU A 135 6.05 -7.89 7.30
CA LEU A 135 5.42 -9.06 7.92
C LEU A 135 6.11 -10.36 7.50
N LYS A 136 6.51 -10.50 6.22
CA LYS A 136 7.26 -11.69 5.77
C LYS A 136 8.62 -11.82 6.43
N GLU A 137 9.34 -10.71 6.60
CA GLU A 137 10.63 -10.68 7.32
C GLU A 137 10.43 -11.15 8.76
N VAL A 138 9.48 -10.56 9.49
CA VAL A 138 9.17 -10.91 10.88
C VAL A 138 8.71 -12.37 11.02
N ILE A 139 7.90 -12.86 10.09
CA ILE A 139 7.40 -14.25 10.05
C ILE A 139 8.53 -15.28 9.88
N ALA A 140 9.62 -14.89 9.20
CA ALA A 140 10.78 -15.76 8.99
C ALA A 140 11.72 -15.80 10.21
N GLU A 141 11.75 -14.73 11.02
CA GLU A 141 12.67 -14.59 12.14
C GLU A 141 12.08 -14.97 13.50
N ARG A 142 10.75 -14.87 13.66
CA ARG A 142 10.06 -15.11 14.94
C ARG A 142 9.35 -16.46 14.98
N GLU A 143 9.02 -16.86 16.21
CA GLU A 143 8.25 -18.08 16.46
C GLU A 143 6.89 -18.05 15.76
N ILE A 144 6.40 -19.24 15.41
CA ILE A 144 5.16 -19.38 14.63
C ILE A 144 3.98 -18.78 15.38
N PHE A 145 3.90 -19.02 16.69
CA PHE A 145 2.80 -18.52 17.51
C PHE A 145 2.82 -16.99 17.64
N GLU A 146 3.99 -16.34 17.78
CA GLU A 146 4.08 -14.88 17.94
C GLU A 146 3.54 -14.10 16.74
N THR A 147 3.61 -14.73 15.57
CA THR A 147 3.34 -14.11 14.26
C THR A 147 2.02 -14.55 13.65
N ALA A 148 1.16 -15.26 14.38
CA ALA A 148 -0.10 -15.80 13.87
C ALA A 148 -0.98 -14.73 13.19
N SER A 149 -1.15 -13.57 13.83
CA SER A 149 -1.92 -12.45 13.27
C SER A 149 -1.26 -11.86 12.01
N GLY A 150 0.07 -11.73 12.01
CA GLY A 150 0.83 -11.28 10.84
C GLY A 150 0.71 -12.24 9.65
N ARG A 151 0.74 -13.56 9.89
CA ARG A 151 0.54 -14.59 8.86
C ARG A 151 -0.85 -14.50 8.24
N ALA A 152 -1.88 -14.34 9.07
CA ALA A 152 -3.25 -14.18 8.58
C ALA A 152 -3.39 -12.95 7.66
N ILE A 153 -2.78 -11.80 8.05
CA ILE A 153 -2.75 -10.60 7.21
C ILE A 153 -2.00 -10.85 5.90
N CYS A 154 -0.85 -11.54 5.95
CA CYS A 154 -0.08 -11.89 4.75
C CYS A 154 -0.86 -12.80 3.78
N GLU A 155 -1.56 -13.81 4.28
CA GLU A 155 -2.40 -14.70 3.48
C GLU A 155 -3.55 -13.94 2.82
N GLN A 156 -4.18 -13.02 3.55
CA GLN A 156 -5.22 -12.19 2.97
C GLN A 156 -4.68 -11.26 1.88
N LEU A 157 -3.51 -10.64 2.11
CA LEU A 157 -2.84 -9.77 1.15
C LEU A 157 -2.31 -10.50 -0.10
N LYS A 158 -2.23 -11.84 -0.07
CA LYS A 158 -1.83 -12.66 -1.22
C LYS A 158 -2.83 -12.55 -2.37
N TRP A 159 -4.12 -12.56 -2.05
CA TRP A 159 -5.23 -12.47 -3.01
C TRP A 159 -5.86 -11.07 -3.07
N PHE A 160 -5.35 -10.13 -2.29
CA PHE A 160 -5.79 -8.74 -2.29
C PHE A 160 -5.23 -7.96 -3.49
N ALA A 161 -6.09 -7.70 -4.47
CA ALA A 161 -5.85 -6.83 -5.62
C ALA A 161 -4.51 -7.08 -6.37
N GLY A 162 -4.17 -6.19 -7.31
CA GLY A 162 -2.88 -6.20 -8.00
C GLY A 162 -1.77 -5.53 -7.19
N LYS A 163 -0.50 -5.76 -7.59
CA LYS A 163 0.68 -5.08 -7.01
C LYS A 163 0.57 -3.56 -7.12
N GLN A 164 0.00 -3.07 -8.21
CA GLN A 164 -0.24 -1.66 -8.50
C GLN A 164 -1.08 -0.99 -7.40
N VAL A 165 -2.18 -1.65 -6.98
CA VAL A 165 -3.04 -1.17 -5.91
C VAL A 165 -2.30 -1.23 -4.57
N LYS A 166 -1.67 -2.37 -4.26
CA LYS A 166 -0.95 -2.55 -2.98
C LYS A 166 0.22 -1.59 -2.79
N ASN A 167 0.87 -1.16 -3.87
CA ASN A 167 1.98 -0.21 -3.84
C ASN A 167 1.58 1.22 -3.44
N VAL A 168 0.29 1.56 -3.52
CA VAL A 168 -0.20 2.92 -3.22
C VAL A 168 -1.27 2.94 -2.13
N ALA A 169 -2.08 1.88 -2.02
CA ALA A 169 -3.09 1.75 -0.97
C ALA A 169 -2.41 1.71 0.40
N SER A 170 -2.93 2.50 1.34
CA SER A 170 -2.41 2.56 2.71
C SER A 170 -3.24 1.74 3.68
N VAL A 171 -2.59 1.30 4.76
CA VAL A 171 -3.22 0.57 5.87
C VAL A 171 -4.35 1.40 6.49
N GLY A 172 -4.07 2.65 6.86
CA GLY A 172 -5.06 3.55 7.43
C GLY A 172 -6.15 3.95 6.43
N GLY A 173 -5.84 4.01 5.13
CA GLY A 173 -6.84 4.22 4.09
C GLY A 173 -7.84 3.06 4.02
N ASN A 174 -7.36 1.81 4.07
CA ASN A 174 -8.22 0.63 4.11
C ASN A 174 -9.09 0.59 5.38
N ILE A 175 -8.51 0.90 6.55
CA ILE A 175 -9.22 0.95 7.84
C ILE A 175 -10.28 2.04 7.84
N CYS A 176 -9.91 3.30 7.57
CA CYS A 176 -10.82 4.44 7.63
C CYS A 176 -11.89 4.44 6.53
N THR A 177 -11.69 3.72 5.42
CA THR A 177 -12.74 3.50 4.42
C THR A 177 -13.91 2.70 5.01
N ALA A 178 -13.63 1.82 5.98
CA ALA A 178 -14.63 1.01 6.69
C ALA A 178 -15.63 0.34 5.73
N SER A 179 -15.10 -0.24 4.65
CA SER A 179 -15.90 -1.06 3.74
C SER A 179 -16.42 -2.28 4.51
N PRO A 180 -17.72 -2.62 4.44
CA PRO A 180 -18.26 -3.83 5.08
C PRO A 180 -17.62 -5.13 4.59
N ILE A 181 -17.03 -5.09 3.40
CA ILE A 181 -16.32 -6.21 2.77
C ILE A 181 -14.80 -6.00 2.78
N SER A 182 -14.28 -5.17 3.69
CA SER A 182 -12.83 -5.05 3.84
C SER A 182 -12.27 -6.37 4.35
N ASP A 183 -11.34 -6.94 3.59
CA ASP A 183 -10.68 -8.19 3.97
C ASP A 183 -9.81 -8.05 5.23
N LEU A 184 -9.25 -6.87 5.50
CA LEU A 184 -8.30 -6.66 6.60
C LEU A 184 -8.96 -6.19 7.90
N ASN A 185 -10.12 -5.52 7.83
CA ASN A 185 -10.78 -5.00 9.04
C ASN A 185 -11.15 -6.10 10.05
N PRO A 186 -11.69 -7.27 9.64
CA PRO A 186 -11.91 -8.39 10.54
C PRO A 186 -10.63 -8.88 11.22
N LEU A 187 -9.49 -8.87 10.52
CA LEU A 187 -8.21 -9.31 11.07
C LEU A 187 -7.70 -8.36 12.15
N TRP A 188 -7.83 -7.04 11.95
CA TRP A 188 -7.47 -6.06 12.99
C TRP A 188 -8.32 -6.22 14.27
N MET A 189 -9.61 -6.51 14.11
CA MET A 189 -10.51 -6.78 15.24
C MET A 189 -10.14 -8.08 15.95
N ALA A 190 -9.93 -9.16 15.21
CA ALA A 190 -9.58 -10.46 15.75
C ALA A 190 -8.21 -10.45 16.45
N SER A 191 -7.25 -9.71 15.92
CA SER A 191 -5.91 -9.57 16.50
C SER A 191 -5.86 -8.62 17.70
N ARG A 192 -7.01 -8.06 18.12
CA ARG A 192 -7.09 -7.04 19.19
C ARG A 192 -6.13 -5.87 18.95
N ALA A 193 -6.03 -5.42 17.70
CA ALA A 193 -5.19 -4.27 17.37
C ALA A 193 -5.71 -3.00 18.05
N ASP A 194 -4.78 -2.11 18.36
CA ASP A 194 -5.07 -0.79 18.92
C ASP A 194 -4.81 0.28 17.87
N PHE A 195 -5.75 1.22 17.73
CA PHE A 195 -5.66 2.34 16.82
C PHE A 195 -5.35 3.62 17.60
N CYS A 196 -4.20 4.22 17.29
CA CYS A 196 -3.78 5.49 17.84
C CYS A 196 -4.36 6.63 16.98
N ILE A 197 -5.13 7.50 17.60
CA ILE A 197 -5.82 8.63 16.98
C ILE A 197 -5.24 9.91 17.58
N VAL A 198 -5.00 10.90 16.73
CA VAL A 198 -4.54 12.22 17.16
C VAL A 198 -5.50 13.29 16.65
N ASP A 199 -5.84 14.25 17.51
CA ASP A 199 -6.66 15.39 17.16
C ASP A 199 -5.84 16.55 16.60
N SER A 200 -6.50 17.59 16.09
CA SER A 200 -5.83 18.76 15.52
C SER A 200 -5.08 19.62 16.54
N LYS A 201 -5.23 19.36 17.84
CA LYS A 201 -4.48 20.01 18.94
C LYS A 201 -3.28 19.17 19.39
N GLY A 202 -3.12 17.96 18.86
CA GLY A 202 -2.05 17.03 19.22
C GLY A 202 -2.40 16.11 20.40
N ASN A 203 -3.64 16.10 20.88
CA ASN A 203 -4.07 15.14 21.90
C ASN A 203 -4.18 13.75 21.28
N ILE A 204 -3.72 12.74 22.02
CA ILE A 204 -3.70 11.35 21.56
C ILE A 204 -4.70 10.54 22.36
N ARG A 205 -5.45 9.68 21.67
CA ARG A 205 -6.27 8.63 22.28
C ARG A 205 -6.09 7.31 21.54
N THR A 206 -6.32 6.23 22.26
CA THR A 206 -6.27 4.87 21.71
C THR A 206 -7.66 4.26 21.70
N VAL A 207 -8.00 3.55 20.63
CA VAL A 207 -9.27 2.83 20.47
C VAL A 207 -8.97 1.40 20.03
N HIS A 208 -9.62 0.42 20.65
CA HIS A 208 -9.53 -0.96 20.19
C HIS A 208 -10.20 -1.11 18.81
N ALA A 209 -9.60 -1.90 17.92
CA ALA A 209 -10.12 -2.08 16.56
C ALA A 209 -11.60 -2.51 16.52
N LYS A 210 -12.05 -3.32 17.49
CA LYS A 210 -13.46 -3.76 17.61
C LYS A 210 -14.45 -2.61 17.86
N ASP A 211 -14.02 -1.54 18.52
CA ASP A 211 -14.85 -0.40 18.92
C ASP A 211 -14.76 0.75 17.92
N PHE A 212 -13.79 0.68 16.98
CA PHE A 212 -13.56 1.72 15.99
C PHE A 212 -14.58 1.76 14.86
N PHE A 213 -15.21 0.63 14.51
CA PHE A 213 -16.18 0.54 13.42
C PHE A 213 -17.61 0.70 13.94
N LEU A 214 -18.21 1.88 13.73
CA LEU A 214 -19.49 2.26 14.32
C LEU A 214 -20.71 1.92 13.44
N GLY A 215 -20.49 1.49 12.20
CA GLY A 215 -21.55 1.15 11.25
C GLY A 215 -21.07 1.20 9.80
N TYR A 216 -22.01 1.15 8.85
CA TYR A 216 -21.72 1.17 7.42
C TYR A 216 -20.87 2.40 7.03
N ARG A 217 -19.60 2.18 6.66
CA ARG A 217 -18.63 3.22 6.31
C ARG A 217 -18.50 4.35 7.35
N LYS A 218 -18.75 4.03 8.63
CA LYS A 218 -18.66 4.96 9.75
C LYS A 218 -17.63 4.46 10.76
N VAL A 219 -16.70 5.32 11.11
CA VAL A 219 -15.62 5.03 12.07
C VAL A 219 -15.65 6.00 13.24
N ASP A 220 -15.00 5.62 14.34
CA ASP A 220 -14.81 6.44 15.53
C ASP A 220 -13.70 7.49 15.33
N LEU A 221 -13.90 8.37 14.35
CA LEU A 221 -13.10 9.58 14.15
C LEU A 221 -14.04 10.80 14.15
N THR A 222 -13.77 11.73 15.06
CA THR A 222 -14.44 13.03 15.09
C THR A 222 -13.81 14.00 14.10
N GLN A 223 -14.43 15.17 13.90
CA GLN A 223 -13.88 16.18 13.00
C GLN A 223 -12.54 16.70 13.52
N GLY A 224 -11.55 16.76 12.63
CA GLY A 224 -10.19 17.18 12.98
C GLY A 224 -9.28 16.07 13.50
N GLU A 225 -9.83 14.89 13.83
CA GLU A 225 -9.05 13.71 14.17
C GLU A 225 -8.51 13.00 12.93
N ILE A 226 -7.37 12.33 13.12
CA ILE A 226 -6.76 11.45 12.13
C ILE A 226 -6.33 10.15 12.79
N LEU A 227 -6.40 9.05 12.03
CA LEU A 227 -5.73 7.81 12.41
C LEU A 227 -4.22 8.01 12.24
N HIS A 228 -3.48 7.95 13.35
CA HIS A 228 -2.03 8.16 13.38
C HIS A 228 -1.27 6.86 13.08
N SER A 229 -1.51 5.84 13.91
CA SER A 229 -0.84 4.54 13.80
C SER A 229 -1.76 3.40 14.26
N ILE A 230 -1.37 2.19 13.87
CA ILE A 230 -1.98 0.92 14.22
C ILE A 230 -0.94 0.14 15.00
N PHE A 231 -1.30 -0.37 16.16
CA PHE A 231 -0.49 -1.30 16.93
C PHE A 231 -1.07 -2.71 16.80
N LEU A 232 -0.30 -3.60 16.18
CA LEU A 232 -0.63 -5.02 16.02
C LEU A 232 0.15 -5.81 17.08
N PRO A 233 -0.49 -6.34 18.14
CA PRO A 233 0.22 -7.10 19.15
C PRO A 233 0.75 -8.44 18.60
N TRP A 234 1.87 -8.91 19.15
CA TRP A 234 2.28 -10.30 18.95
C TRP A 234 1.32 -11.25 19.65
N SER A 235 1.03 -12.39 19.03
CA SER A 235 0.09 -13.36 19.59
C SER A 235 0.78 -14.18 20.69
N ARG A 236 0.04 -14.54 21.74
CA ARG A 236 0.59 -15.33 22.85
C ARG A 236 0.59 -16.81 22.50
N ARG A 237 1.37 -17.59 23.25
CA ARG A 237 1.36 -19.04 23.10
C ARG A 237 -0.05 -19.56 23.44
N PHE A 238 -0.63 -20.37 22.55
CA PHE A 238 -1.98 -20.94 22.66
C PHE A 238 -3.15 -19.96 22.47
N GLU A 239 -2.88 -18.77 21.93
CA GLU A 239 -3.87 -17.85 21.36
C GLU A 239 -3.94 -18.03 19.84
#